data_AF-A0A4R6CQ59-F1
#
_entry.id   AF-A0A4R6CQ59-F1
#
_cell.length_a   1.000
_cell.length_b   1.000
_cell.length_c   1.000
_cell.angle_alpha   90.00
_cell.angle_beta   90.00
_cell.angle_gamma   90.00
#
_symmetry.space_group_name_H-M   'P 1'
#
loop_
_entity.id
_entity.type
_entity.pdbx_description
1 polymer ?
#
loop_
_entity_poly.entity_id
_entity_poly.type
_entity_poly.pdbx_seq_one_letter_code
_entity_poly.pdbx_strand_id
1 'polypeptide(L)'
;MTTEHYDLPSAAMERNLLQTRVFGDETFAEHKKKCLVGCALCSVLRCRERAIRESENREVAGVSGKDAHNYKVLFSEQGSISYWFKNKTDIRNPKGGYYEWVYILLQSEDFSDSQIRKYFNINNSEWQRFKKNHFPTWKDDKYDILAERGPKAFKIWKEAQVRSHN
;
A
#
# COMPACT_ATOMS: atom_id res chain seq x y z
N MET A 1 10.21 -28.62 -1.98
CA MET A 1 9.90 -27.77 -3.15
C MET A 1 9.77 -26.35 -2.66
N THR A 2 10.77 -25.52 -2.92
CA THR A 2 10.75 -24.08 -2.61
C THR A 2 9.87 -23.40 -3.64
N THR A 3 8.71 -22.88 -3.23
CA THR A 3 7.93 -21.95 -4.04
C THR A 3 8.75 -20.68 -4.22
N GLU A 4 9.42 -20.57 -5.37
CA GLU A 4 10.07 -19.33 -5.79
C GLU A 4 8.97 -18.29 -6.00
N HIS A 5 8.86 -17.35 -5.06
CA HIS A 5 8.02 -16.17 -5.21
C HIS A 5 8.68 -15.26 -6.25
N TYR A 6 8.33 -15.44 -7.52
CA TYR A 6 8.69 -14.50 -8.58
C TYR A 6 7.87 -13.23 -8.39
N ASP A 7 8.47 -12.23 -7.73
CA ASP A 7 7.88 -10.89 -7.65
C ASP A 7 7.58 -10.37 -9.06
N LEU A 8 6.31 -9.99 -9.29
CA LEU A 8 5.91 -9.26 -10.50
C LEU A 8 6.75 -7.98 -10.60
N PRO A 9 7.43 -7.74 -11.73
CA PRO A 9 8.30 -6.60 -11.90
C PRO A 9 7.50 -5.30 -11.83
N SER A 10 8.00 -4.34 -11.05
CA SER A 10 7.37 -3.04 -10.86
C SER A 10 7.76 -2.03 -11.94
N ALA A 11 6.99 -0.95 -12.08
CA ALA A 11 7.37 0.22 -12.88
C ALA A 11 8.72 0.84 -12.48
N ALA A 12 9.22 0.56 -11.27
CA ALA A 12 10.58 0.93 -10.87
C ALA A 12 11.63 -0.02 -11.45
N MET A 13 11.35 -1.33 -11.51
CA MET A 13 12.22 -2.32 -12.12
C MET A 13 12.36 -2.11 -13.63
N GLU A 14 11.28 -1.75 -14.33
CA GLU A 14 11.34 -1.41 -15.75
C GLU A 14 12.14 -0.12 -16.00
N ARG A 15 11.92 0.93 -15.21
CA ARG A 15 12.71 2.17 -15.29
C ARG A 15 14.20 1.92 -15.02
N ASN A 16 14.52 1.14 -13.98
CA ASN A 16 15.90 0.79 -13.64
C ASN A 16 16.56 -0.04 -14.76
N LEU A 17 15.81 -0.95 -15.39
CA LEU A 17 16.30 -1.72 -16.53
C LEU A 17 16.64 -0.80 -17.71
N LEU A 18 15.76 0.14 -18.05
CA LEU A 18 15.97 1.08 -19.15
C LEU A 18 17.15 2.04 -18.90
N GLN A 19 17.41 2.38 -17.63
CA GLN A 19 18.54 3.22 -17.21
C GLN A 19 19.85 2.44 -17.01
N THR A 20 19.83 1.11 -17.11
CA THR A 20 21.04 0.29 -16.93
C THR A 20 22.04 0.59 -18.04
N ARG A 21 23.30 0.86 -17.67
CA ARG A 21 24.37 1.13 -18.63
C ARG A 21 24.75 -0.14 -19.40
N VAL A 22 24.87 -0.03 -20.72
CA VAL A 22 25.27 -1.15 -21.61
C VAL A 22 26.76 -1.06 -21.94
N PHE A 23 27.24 0.14 -22.26
CA PHE A 23 28.64 0.40 -22.56
C PHE A 23 28.98 1.87 -22.29
N GLY A 24 29.98 2.13 -21.45
CA GLY A 24 30.31 3.50 -21.01
C GLY A 24 29.11 4.17 -20.33
N ASP A 25 28.72 5.33 -20.84
CA ASP A 25 27.55 6.09 -20.36
C ASP A 25 26.27 5.82 -21.17
N GLU A 26 26.29 4.96 -22.19
CA GLU A 26 25.09 4.63 -22.98
C GLU A 26 24.14 3.74 -22.16
N THR A 27 22.91 4.21 -21.97
CA THR A 27 21.85 3.46 -21.29
C THR A 27 21.25 2.40 -22.20
N PHE A 28 20.59 1.41 -21.61
CA PHE A 28 19.90 0.36 -22.36
C PHE A 28 18.79 0.92 -23.27
N ALA A 29 18.07 1.95 -22.82
CA ALA A 29 17.08 2.64 -23.64
C ALA A 29 17.67 3.27 -24.91
N GLU A 30 18.85 3.89 -24.80
CA GLU A 30 19.55 4.51 -25.94
C GLU A 30 20.16 3.45 -26.86
N HIS A 31 20.82 2.45 -26.28
CA HIS A 31 21.44 1.36 -27.01
C HIS A 31 20.43 0.55 -27.83
N LYS A 32 19.27 0.23 -27.23
CA LYS A 32 18.21 -0.57 -27.86
C LYS A 32 17.68 0.04 -29.15
N LYS A 33 17.64 1.38 -29.26
CA LYS A 33 17.20 2.08 -30.47
C LYS A 33 18.14 1.83 -31.67
N LYS A 34 19.42 1.58 -31.40
CA LYS A 34 20.47 1.39 -32.43
C LYS A 34 20.79 -0.09 -32.65
N CYS A 35 20.66 -0.92 -31.61
CA CYS A 35 20.98 -2.34 -31.66
C CYS A 35 19.72 -3.18 -31.92
N LEU A 36 19.20 -3.19 -33.14
CA LEU A 36 17.88 -3.77 -33.47
C LEU A 36 17.77 -5.29 -33.19
N VAL A 37 18.79 -6.06 -33.55
CA VAL A 37 18.82 -7.53 -33.44
C VAL A 37 19.27 -7.99 -32.03
N GLY A 38 19.96 -7.12 -31.30
CA GLY A 38 20.60 -7.43 -30.02
C GLY A 38 22.07 -7.85 -30.20
N CYS A 39 22.91 -7.46 -29.26
CA CYS A 39 24.32 -7.82 -29.18
C CYS A 39 24.62 -8.55 -27.87
N ALA A 40 25.82 -9.08 -27.74
CA ALA A 40 26.28 -9.75 -26.51
C ALA A 40 26.11 -8.87 -25.26
N LEU A 41 26.39 -7.55 -25.38
CA LEU A 41 26.33 -6.60 -24.28
C LEU A 41 24.89 -6.33 -23.78
N CYS A 42 23.92 -6.31 -24.69
CA CYS A 42 22.52 -6.04 -24.33
C CYS A 42 21.66 -7.32 -24.19
N SER A 43 22.23 -8.51 -24.43
CA SER A 43 21.52 -9.78 -24.46
C SER A 43 20.79 -10.07 -23.13
N VAL A 44 21.49 -9.94 -22.01
CA VAL A 44 20.95 -10.18 -20.66
C VAL A 44 19.83 -9.19 -20.32
N LEU A 45 19.97 -7.92 -20.72
CA LEU A 45 18.96 -6.89 -20.49
C LEU A 45 17.70 -7.12 -21.33
N ARG A 46 17.85 -7.61 -22.57
CA ARG A 46 16.73 -8.04 -23.42
C ARG A 46 16.01 -9.26 -22.86
N CYS A 47 16.72 -10.22 -22.27
CA CYS A 47 16.11 -11.36 -21.57
C CYS A 47 15.30 -10.89 -20.36
N ARG A 48 15.84 -9.94 -19.57
CA ARG A 48 15.11 -9.33 -18.44
C ARG A 48 13.89 -8.55 -18.92
N GLU A 49 14.00 -7.74 -19.96
CA GLU A 49 12.86 -7.00 -20.53
C GLU A 49 11.75 -7.97 -20.99
N ARG A 50 12.13 -9.07 -21.63
CA ARG A 50 11.17 -10.11 -22.06
C ARG A 50 10.49 -10.75 -20.86
N ALA A 51 11.23 -11.10 -19.82
CA ALA A 51 10.67 -11.67 -18.59
C ALA A 51 9.68 -10.70 -17.91
N ILE A 52 9.96 -9.39 -17.93
CA ILE A 52 9.04 -8.36 -17.43
C ILE A 52 7.75 -8.36 -18.25
N ARG A 53 7.84 -8.24 -19.58
CA ARG A 53 6.65 -8.24 -20.45
C ARG A 53 5.85 -9.54 -20.37
N GLU A 54 6.52 -10.67 -20.28
CA GLU A 54 5.86 -11.98 -20.13
C GLU A 54 5.16 -12.10 -18.78
N SER A 55 5.72 -11.53 -17.72
CA SER A 55 5.08 -11.54 -16.40
C SER A 55 3.82 -10.67 -16.33
N GLU A 56 3.77 -9.55 -17.07
CA GLU A 56 2.56 -8.72 -17.19
C GLU A 56 1.42 -9.45 -17.93
N ASN A 57 1.79 -10.33 -18.87
CA ASN A 57 0.86 -11.14 -19.66
C ASN A 57 0.53 -12.50 -19.01
N ARG A 58 1.16 -12.86 -17.88
CA ARG A 58 0.85 -14.10 -17.16
C ARG A 58 -0.45 -13.96 -16.40
N GLU A 59 -1.31 -14.96 -16.51
CA GLU A 59 -2.52 -15.05 -15.72
C GLU A 59 -2.18 -15.54 -14.31
N VAL A 60 -2.60 -14.79 -13.29
CA VAL A 60 -2.47 -15.16 -11.87
C VAL A 60 -3.88 -15.39 -11.35
N ALA A 61 -4.23 -16.64 -11.05
CA ALA A 61 -5.53 -17.01 -10.49
C ALA A 61 -6.76 -16.44 -11.25
N GLY A 62 -6.73 -16.42 -12.59
CA GLY A 62 -7.85 -15.94 -13.41
C GLY A 62 -7.78 -14.47 -13.82
N VAL A 63 -6.77 -13.71 -13.37
CA VAL A 63 -6.59 -12.28 -13.70
C VAL A 63 -5.27 -12.02 -14.40
N SER A 64 -5.23 -10.98 -15.25
CA SER A 64 -3.98 -10.59 -15.93
C SER A 64 -2.92 -10.17 -14.91
N GLY A 65 -1.64 -10.46 -15.19
CA GLY A 65 -0.51 -10.13 -14.30
C GLY A 65 -0.39 -8.62 -14.06
N LYS A 66 -0.78 -7.81 -15.05
CA LYS A 66 -0.93 -6.36 -14.92
C LYS A 66 -2.00 -5.96 -13.90
N ASP A 67 -3.18 -6.59 -13.95
CA ASP A 67 -4.24 -6.29 -12.98
C ASP A 67 -3.85 -6.78 -11.59
N ALA A 68 -3.25 -7.96 -11.46
CA ALA A 68 -2.71 -8.46 -10.21
C ALA A 68 -1.65 -7.52 -9.61
N HIS A 69 -0.78 -6.94 -10.45
CA HIS A 69 0.18 -5.91 -10.03
C HIS A 69 -0.51 -4.63 -9.58
N ASN A 70 -1.49 -4.13 -10.32
CA ASN A 70 -2.25 -2.93 -9.95
C ASN A 70 -3.00 -3.14 -8.64
N TYR A 71 -3.61 -4.30 -8.43
CA TYR A 71 -4.21 -4.67 -7.16
C TYR A 71 -3.15 -4.73 -6.05
N LYS A 72 -1.99 -5.36 -6.29
CA LYS A 72 -0.87 -5.36 -5.32
C LYS A 72 -0.45 -3.94 -4.95
N VAL A 73 -0.36 -3.02 -5.90
CA VAL A 73 -0.02 -1.60 -5.65
C VAL A 73 -1.13 -0.92 -4.84
N LEU A 74 -2.40 -1.04 -5.25
CA LEU A 74 -3.54 -0.47 -4.53
C LEU A 74 -3.63 -0.99 -3.08
N PHE A 75 -3.51 -2.31 -2.88
CA PHE A 75 -3.50 -2.93 -1.55
C PHE A 75 -2.25 -2.55 -0.75
N SER A 76 -1.10 -2.33 -1.40
CA SER A 76 0.12 -1.88 -0.71
C SER A 76 0.04 -0.41 -0.28
N GLU A 77 -0.56 0.45 -1.09
CA GLU A 77 -0.75 1.87 -0.77
C GLU A 77 -1.79 2.03 0.35
N GLN A 78 -2.96 1.38 0.24
CA GLN A 78 -4.02 1.42 1.25
C GLN A 78 -3.69 0.59 2.51
N GLY A 79 -2.77 -0.36 2.40
CA GLY A 79 -2.32 -1.23 3.50
C GLY A 79 -1.43 -0.53 4.54
N SER A 80 -1.25 0.80 4.45
CA SER A 80 -0.52 1.59 5.43
C SER A 80 -1.42 2.64 6.08
N ILE A 81 -1.31 2.81 7.41
CA ILE A 81 -2.08 3.84 8.14
C ILE A 81 -1.76 5.25 7.62
N SER A 82 -0.55 5.47 7.08
CA SER A 82 -0.12 6.73 6.47
C SER A 82 -0.91 7.16 5.24
N TYR A 83 -1.54 6.22 4.52
CA TYR A 83 -2.46 6.55 3.43
C TYR A 83 -3.72 7.24 3.96
N TRP A 84 -4.25 6.74 5.08
CA TRP A 84 -5.45 7.23 5.71
C TRP A 84 -5.20 8.49 6.54
N PHE A 85 -4.10 8.55 7.29
CA PHE A 85 -3.76 9.66 8.17
C PHE A 85 -2.30 10.03 7.94
N LYS A 86 -2.04 11.25 7.44
CA LYS A 86 -0.67 11.68 7.15
C LYS A 86 0.10 12.00 8.41
N ASN A 87 -0.57 12.60 9.41
CA ASN A 87 0.08 13.02 10.65
C ASN A 87 -0.25 12.09 11.81
N LYS A 88 0.75 11.85 12.65
CA LYS A 88 0.60 11.07 13.90
C LYS A 88 -0.32 11.74 14.94
N THR A 89 -0.72 12.98 14.72
CA THR A 89 -1.62 13.73 15.60
C THR A 89 -3.08 13.69 15.14
N ASP A 90 -3.37 13.17 13.94
CA ASP A 90 -4.72 13.23 13.35
C ASP A 90 -5.77 12.43 14.15
N ILE A 91 -5.33 11.47 14.96
CA ILE A 91 -6.19 10.73 15.89
C ILE A 91 -6.59 11.55 17.14
N ARG A 92 -5.92 12.66 17.45
CA ARG A 92 -6.13 13.42 18.69
C ARG A 92 -7.34 14.33 18.58
N ASN A 93 -8.22 14.25 19.58
CA ASN A 93 -9.34 15.18 19.71
C ASN A 93 -8.87 16.47 20.41
N PRO A 94 -9.13 17.67 19.84
CA PRO A 94 -8.80 18.95 20.46
C PRO A 94 -9.42 19.15 21.85
N LYS A 95 -10.55 18.50 22.13
CA LYS A 95 -11.22 18.52 23.44
C LYS A 95 -10.62 17.54 24.46
N GLY A 96 -9.52 16.87 24.09
CA GLY A 96 -8.88 15.82 24.87
C GLY A 96 -9.27 14.41 24.42
N GLY A 97 -8.33 13.47 24.52
CA GLY A 97 -8.52 12.08 24.11
C GLY A 97 -8.33 11.83 22.61
N TYR A 98 -9.00 10.80 22.11
CA TYR A 98 -8.86 10.31 20.74
C TYR A 98 -10.19 10.34 20.01
N TYR A 99 -10.16 10.55 18.69
CA TYR A 99 -11.34 10.46 17.86
C TYR A 99 -11.77 8.99 17.69
N GLU A 100 -12.99 8.68 18.14
CA GLU A 100 -13.59 7.35 17.97
C GLU A 100 -13.67 6.93 16.51
N TRP A 101 -14.06 7.85 15.63
CA TRP A 101 -14.23 7.58 14.21
C TRP A 101 -12.91 7.18 13.52
N VAL A 102 -11.77 7.71 13.98
CA VAL A 102 -10.45 7.33 13.46
C VAL A 102 -10.14 5.88 13.79
N TYR A 103 -10.42 5.45 15.03
CA TYR A 103 -10.25 4.06 15.43
C TYR A 103 -11.18 3.12 14.67
N ILE A 104 -12.46 3.48 14.53
CA ILE A 104 -13.44 2.70 13.78
C ILE A 104 -13.01 2.53 12.32
N LEU A 105 -12.59 3.61 11.65
CA LEU A 105 -12.12 3.55 10.27
C LEU A 105 -10.94 2.58 10.13
N LEU A 106 -9.92 2.72 10.97
CA LEU A 106 -8.73 1.87 10.87
C LEU A 106 -9.02 0.40 11.21
N GLN A 107 -9.98 0.13 12.09
CA GLN A 107 -10.45 -1.23 12.35
C GLN A 107 -11.29 -1.81 11.21
N SER A 108 -12.04 -0.99 10.47
CA SER A 108 -12.73 -1.40 9.23
C SER A 108 -11.76 -1.75 8.11
N GLU A 109 -10.57 -1.15 8.10
CA GLU A 109 -9.46 -1.45 7.17
C GLU A 109 -8.50 -2.53 7.72
N ASP A 110 -8.97 -3.31 8.71
CA ASP A 110 -8.25 -4.43 9.34
C ASP A 110 -6.89 -4.09 10.00
N PHE A 111 -6.63 -2.82 10.33
CA PHE A 111 -5.44 -2.47 11.11
C PHE A 111 -5.59 -2.94 12.57
N SER A 112 -4.61 -3.69 13.04
CA SER A 112 -4.56 -4.12 14.44
C SER A 112 -4.30 -2.95 15.40
N ASP A 113 -4.75 -3.09 16.64
CA ASP A 113 -4.44 -2.15 17.73
C ASP A 113 -2.95 -1.85 17.85
N SER A 114 -2.09 -2.85 17.69
CA SER A 114 -0.65 -2.68 17.78
C SER A 114 -0.13 -1.76 16.67
N GLN A 115 -0.61 -1.93 15.44
CA GLN A 115 -0.26 -1.07 14.31
C GLN A 115 -0.74 0.37 14.56
N ILE A 116 -2.00 0.56 14.96
CA ILE A 116 -2.60 1.87 15.25
C ILE A 116 -1.81 2.59 16.34
N ARG A 117 -1.57 1.92 17.47
CA ARG A 117 -0.83 2.48 18.61
C ARG A 117 0.59 2.89 18.24
N LYS A 118 1.32 2.02 17.54
CA LYS A 118 2.70 2.31 17.12
C LYS A 118 2.73 3.48 16.15
N TYR A 119 1.81 3.53 15.20
CA TYR A 119 1.76 4.61 14.21
C TYR A 119 1.53 5.98 14.87
N PHE A 120 0.52 6.09 15.74
CA PHE A 120 0.17 7.35 16.42
C PHE A 120 0.97 7.64 17.70
N ASN A 121 1.98 6.82 18.02
CA ASN A 121 2.77 6.93 19.24
C ASN A 121 1.93 6.97 20.54
N ILE A 122 0.95 6.08 20.67
CA ILE A 122 0.03 6.01 21.82
C ILE A 122 0.54 5.01 22.87
N ASN A 123 0.58 5.41 24.15
CA ASN A 123 0.98 4.52 25.23
C ASN A 123 -0.11 3.47 25.55
N ASN A 124 0.25 2.31 26.13
CA ASN A 124 -0.69 1.18 26.30
C ASN A 124 -1.82 1.47 27.27
N SER A 125 -1.52 2.12 28.38
CA SER A 125 -2.50 2.45 29.41
C SER A 125 -3.60 3.37 28.89
N GLU A 126 -3.25 4.45 28.19
CA GLU A 126 -4.22 5.37 27.60
C GLU A 126 -5.07 4.70 26.53
N TRP A 127 -4.47 3.83 25.71
CA TRP A 127 -5.21 3.12 24.66
C TRP A 127 -6.24 2.16 25.23
N GLN A 128 -5.87 1.38 26.26
CA GLN A 128 -6.85 0.50 26.92
C GLN A 128 -7.94 1.30 27.61
N ARG A 129 -7.62 2.45 28.21
CA ARG A 129 -8.62 3.35 28.83
C ARG A 129 -9.59 3.90 27.79
N PHE A 130 -9.08 4.37 26.66
CA PHE A 130 -9.90 4.82 25.53
C PHE A 130 -10.86 3.72 25.08
N LYS A 131 -10.35 2.52 24.79
CA LYS A 131 -11.21 1.42 24.33
C LYS A 131 -12.26 1.02 25.36
N LYS A 132 -11.89 0.93 26.64
CA LYS A 132 -12.84 0.57 27.71
C LYS A 132 -13.97 1.60 27.84
N ASN A 133 -13.66 2.88 27.64
CA ASN A 133 -14.65 3.96 27.79
C ASN A 133 -15.58 4.07 26.59
N HIS A 134 -15.06 3.90 25.37
CA HIS A 134 -15.81 4.15 24.13
C HIS A 134 -16.36 2.87 23.47
N PHE A 135 -15.74 1.71 23.77
CA PHE A 135 -16.06 0.42 23.18
C PHE A 135 -16.07 -0.71 24.25
N PRO A 136 -16.92 -0.61 25.29
CA PRO A 136 -16.93 -1.57 26.39
C PRO A 136 -17.27 -3.00 25.95
N THR A 137 -18.11 -3.16 24.92
CA THR A 137 -18.56 -4.45 24.38
C THR A 137 -17.80 -4.86 23.10
N TRP A 138 -16.64 -4.26 22.84
CA TRP A 138 -15.89 -4.47 21.58
C TRP A 138 -15.62 -5.94 21.24
N LYS A 139 -15.45 -6.81 22.24
CA LYS A 139 -15.19 -8.24 22.01
C LYS A 139 -16.38 -8.96 21.41
N ASP A 140 -17.58 -8.57 21.81
CA ASP A 140 -18.82 -9.26 21.49
C ASP A 140 -19.47 -8.62 20.25
N ASP A 141 -19.42 -7.30 20.15
CA ASP A 141 -20.16 -6.53 19.13
C ASP A 141 -19.26 -5.93 18.03
N LYS A 142 -18.01 -6.40 17.88
CA LYS A 142 -17.03 -5.77 16.96
C LYS A 142 -17.65 -5.55 15.57
N TYR A 143 -18.19 -6.61 14.98
CA TYR A 143 -18.67 -6.59 13.61
C TYR A 143 -19.89 -5.68 13.44
N ASP A 144 -20.80 -5.68 14.40
CA ASP A 144 -22.00 -4.83 14.37
C ASP A 144 -21.62 -3.35 14.54
N ILE A 145 -20.70 -3.04 15.46
CA ILE A 145 -20.17 -1.69 15.65
C ILE A 145 -19.50 -1.19 14.36
N LEU A 146 -18.69 -2.03 13.71
CA LEU A 146 -18.02 -1.66 12.46
C LEU A 146 -19.01 -1.50 11.30
N ALA A 147 -20.01 -2.37 11.19
CA ALA A 147 -21.05 -2.27 10.15
C ALA A 147 -21.88 -0.99 10.31
N GLU A 148 -22.24 -0.61 11.53
CA GLU A 148 -23.06 0.57 11.81
C GLU A 148 -22.27 1.88 11.73
N ARG A 149 -21.05 1.91 12.27
CA ARG A 149 -20.26 3.14 12.46
C ARG A 149 -19.18 3.34 11.39
N GLY A 150 -18.71 2.27 10.76
CA GLY A 150 -17.70 2.29 9.70
C GLY A 150 -18.05 3.23 8.54
N PRO A 151 -19.25 3.13 7.93
CA PRO A 151 -19.64 4.01 6.83
C PRO A 151 -19.64 5.50 7.21
N LYS A 152 -20.05 5.82 8.45
CA LYS A 152 -20.03 7.19 8.98
C LYS A 152 -18.60 7.68 9.17
N ALA A 153 -17.71 6.84 9.71
CA ALA A 153 -16.30 7.17 9.89
C ALA A 153 -15.58 7.42 8.56
N PHE A 154 -15.84 6.59 7.54
CA PHE A 154 -15.31 6.80 6.19
C PHE A 154 -15.78 8.12 5.57
N LYS A 155 -17.06 8.47 5.75
CA LYS A 155 -17.61 9.74 5.27
C LYS A 155 -16.88 10.94 5.92
N ILE A 156 -16.69 10.91 7.24
CA ILE A 156 -15.97 11.96 7.98
C ILE A 156 -14.54 12.10 7.47
N TRP A 157 -13.83 10.98 7.29
CA TRP A 157 -12.48 10.98 6.73
C TRP A 157 -12.44 11.63 5.34
N LYS A 158 -13.34 11.22 4.44
CA LYS A 158 -13.42 11.76 3.08
C LYS A 158 -13.65 13.27 3.09
N GLU A 159 -14.55 13.75 3.95
CA GLU A 159 -14.80 15.19 4.12
C GLU A 159 -13.58 15.94 4.67
N ALA A 160 -12.83 15.33 5.60
CA ALA A 160 -11.60 15.91 6.14
C ALA A 160 -10.49 16.02 5.08
N GLN A 161 -10.35 15.02 4.20
CA GLN A 161 -9.39 15.07 3.10
C GLN A 161 -9.71 16.21 2.11
N VAL A 162 -10.99 16.37 1.73
CA VAL A 162 -11.43 17.43 0.81
C VAL A 162 -11.12 18.83 1.37
N ARG A 163 -11.27 19.04 2.68
CA ARG A 163 -10.97 20.33 3.32
C ARG A 163 -9.48 20.64 3.42
N SER A 164 -8.61 19.63 3.41
CA SER A 164 -7.16 19.84 3.44
C SER A 164 -6.55 20.25 2.08
N HIS A 165 -7.37 20.21 1.01
CA HIS A 165 -6.96 20.51 -0.36
C HIS A 165 -7.54 21.84 -0.91
N ASN A 166 -8.25 22.60 -0.08
CA ASN A 166 -8.68 23.98 -0.35
C ASN A 166 -7.94 24.95 0.58
#